data_AF-A0A5S5BV40-F1
#
_entry.id   AF-A0A5S5BV40-F1
#
_cell.length_a   1.000
_cell.length_b   1.000
_cell.length_c   1.000
_cell.angle_alpha   90.00
_cell.angle_beta   90.00
_cell.angle_gamma   90.00
#
_symmetry.space_group_name_H-M   'P 1'
#
loop_
_entity.id
_entity.type
_entity.pdbx_description
1 polymer ?
#
loop_
_entity_poly.entity_id
_entity_poly.type
_entity_poly.pdbx_seq_one_letter_code
_entity_poly.pdbx_strand_id
1 'polypeptide(L)'
;MSGLIKSLLLCGAASFLLAGSAHGSPAEKEADGRLLVIISRTAKLETELPVDTGRWSRIIGKSPVLAKQPEPVSDVYLEVEGRRYVVDPDFGLYEPGARVSVQLPGRMRSELKGYLTLLRSVHYGELLSWPEATKILTMKSIFTVTDLESGLQFAVQRRAGSTHADVQPLTKKDTAVMKLIYNGKWTWKRRAILVSKDGYRLAASMHGMPHGGDGIPGNDFSGHFCIHFLGSSTHKTRSVDHDHQVMVHKAAGRLPDFVRGASPEELASLFFTAINQKDRELMAMLFPSRHHEQLPAMQHHVATITAARQLTELPPAEDEGLLETERAVRATIFWKEGGKEERRIVFRMRRAAPWQPWRMEHVEFG
;
A
#
# COMPACT_ATOMS: atom_id res chain seq x y z
N MET A 1 -10.74 22.84 -19.39
CA MET A 1 -10.49 21.41 -19.06
C MET A 1 -10.10 20.57 -20.29
N SER A 2 -9.65 21.16 -21.41
CA SER A 2 -9.32 20.42 -22.65
C SER A 2 -7.83 20.34 -23.01
N GLY A 3 -6.92 20.57 -22.05
CA GLY A 3 -5.48 20.69 -22.33
C GLY A 3 -4.50 19.87 -21.49
N LEU A 4 -4.96 19.11 -20.47
CA LEU A 4 -4.04 18.53 -19.47
C LEU A 4 -3.87 17.00 -19.50
N ILE A 5 -4.41 16.28 -20.49
CA ILE A 5 -4.32 14.81 -20.53
C ILE A 5 -2.98 14.31 -21.14
N LYS A 6 -2.10 15.19 -21.61
CA LYS A 6 -0.93 14.77 -22.41
C LYS A 6 0.27 14.18 -21.66
N SER A 7 0.30 14.16 -20.32
CA SER A 7 1.50 13.70 -19.60
C SER A 7 1.18 13.05 -18.26
N LEU A 8 0.55 11.87 -18.28
CA LEU A 8 0.68 10.92 -17.16
C LEU A 8 1.81 9.95 -17.53
N LEU A 9 2.87 9.96 -16.72
CA LEU A 9 4.00 9.06 -16.86
C LEU A 9 3.98 8.08 -15.69
N LEU A 10 4.03 6.79 -16.02
CA LEU A 10 4.28 5.72 -15.06
C LEU A 10 5.78 5.42 -15.13
N CYS A 11 6.56 5.99 -14.21
CA CYS A 11 8.01 5.77 -14.18
C CYS A 11 8.29 4.43 -13.50
N GLY A 12 8.42 3.37 -14.30
CA GLY A 12 9.04 2.11 -13.88
C GLY A 12 10.49 2.10 -14.36
N ALA A 13 11.45 1.93 -13.45
CA ALA A 13 12.87 1.86 -13.79
C ALA A 13 13.16 0.64 -14.69
N ALA A 14 13.12 0.86 -16.00
CA ALA A 14 13.65 -0.03 -17.02
C ALA A 14 14.57 0.80 -17.93
N SER A 15 15.85 0.83 -17.59
CA SER A 15 16.88 1.46 -18.42
C SER A 15 17.04 0.66 -19.72
N PHE A 16 16.53 1.17 -20.82
CA PHE A 16 16.96 0.80 -22.17
C PHE A 16 17.71 1.97 -22.79
N LEU A 17 19.02 1.79 -22.96
CA LEU A 17 19.88 2.66 -23.76
C LEU A 17 19.52 2.47 -25.24
N LEU A 18 18.99 3.52 -25.88
CA LEU A 18 19.03 3.66 -27.33
C LEU A 18 19.59 5.05 -27.65
N ALA A 19 20.76 5.03 -28.29
CA ALA A 19 21.42 6.20 -28.85
C ALA A 19 20.69 6.67 -30.13
N GLY A 20 20.52 7.99 -30.29
CA GLY A 20 19.95 8.57 -31.49
C GLY A 20 19.81 10.10 -31.45
N SER A 21 20.86 10.77 -31.94
CA SER A 21 20.93 12.08 -32.61
C SER A 21 19.90 13.19 -32.32
N ALA A 22 20.45 14.30 -31.85
CA ALA A 22 19.83 15.60 -31.56
C ALA A 22 19.16 16.26 -32.77
N HIS A 23 17.97 16.83 -32.56
CA HIS A 23 17.43 18.02 -33.23
C HIS A 23 16.70 18.87 -32.18
N GLY A 24 17.14 20.11 -32.00
CA GLY A 24 16.67 21.01 -30.95
C GLY A 24 15.21 21.42 -31.11
N SER A 25 14.39 21.03 -30.14
CA SER A 25 13.08 21.63 -29.86
C SER A 25 13.29 22.83 -28.92
N PRO A 26 12.52 23.93 -29.01
CA PRO A 26 12.62 25.04 -28.07
C PRO A 26 12.47 24.49 -26.64
N ALA A 27 13.39 24.87 -25.76
CA ALA A 27 13.44 24.42 -24.38
C ALA A 27 12.09 24.69 -23.69
N GLU A 28 11.25 23.67 -23.60
CA GLU A 28 10.22 23.60 -22.58
C GLU A 28 10.95 23.83 -21.26
N LYS A 29 10.57 24.88 -20.52
CA LYS A 29 10.99 24.98 -19.12
C LYS A 29 10.57 23.66 -18.48
N GLU A 30 11.54 22.81 -18.16
CA GLU A 30 11.30 21.57 -17.44
C GLU A 30 10.47 21.94 -16.21
N ALA A 31 9.28 21.35 -16.13
CA ALA A 31 8.45 21.46 -14.95
C ALA A 31 9.20 20.77 -13.81
N ASP A 32 9.94 21.55 -13.01
CA ASP A 32 10.62 21.09 -11.79
C ASP A 32 9.62 20.76 -10.65
N GLY A 33 8.33 20.95 -10.91
CA GLY A 33 7.24 20.68 -9.99
C GLY A 33 6.50 19.43 -10.39
N ARG A 34 6.17 18.56 -9.44
CA ARG A 34 5.39 17.35 -9.67
C ARG A 34 4.48 16.98 -8.52
N LEU A 35 3.33 16.43 -8.87
CA LEU A 35 2.39 15.80 -7.97
C LEU A 35 2.54 14.29 -8.10
N LEU A 36 2.70 13.59 -6.97
CA LEU A 36 3.10 12.19 -6.90
C LEU A 36 2.07 11.38 -6.13
N VAL A 37 1.82 10.16 -6.59
CA VAL A 37 1.19 9.09 -5.80
C VAL A 37 2.20 7.95 -5.62
N ILE A 38 2.44 7.57 -4.37
CA ILE A 38 3.30 6.44 -3.95
C ILE A 38 2.66 5.68 -2.80
N ILE A 39 2.69 4.34 -2.83
CA ILE A 39 2.03 3.52 -1.79
C ILE A 39 2.80 3.42 -0.47
N SER A 40 4.09 3.79 -0.48
CA SER A 40 4.95 3.84 0.68
C SER A 40 6.13 4.77 0.44
N ARG A 41 6.76 5.28 1.51
CA ARG A 41 7.98 6.12 1.41
C ARG A 41 9.18 5.42 0.78
N THR A 42 9.13 4.10 0.66
CA THR A 42 10.19 3.27 0.05
C THR A 42 9.77 2.64 -1.26
N ALA A 43 8.54 2.91 -1.71
CA ALA A 43 8.03 2.38 -2.97
C ALA A 43 8.84 3.01 -4.13
N LYS A 44 9.16 2.17 -5.11
CA LYS A 44 9.84 2.57 -6.34
C LYS A 44 8.87 2.85 -7.49
N LEU A 45 7.64 2.33 -7.41
CA LEU A 45 6.61 2.67 -8.37
C LEU A 45 5.97 3.99 -7.95
N GLU A 46 6.11 4.98 -8.81
CA GLU A 46 5.53 6.31 -8.65
C GLU A 46 4.61 6.60 -9.83
N THR A 47 3.53 7.34 -9.58
CA THR A 47 2.74 7.94 -10.67
C THR A 47 2.76 9.44 -10.48
N GLU A 48 3.21 10.14 -11.51
CA GLU A 48 3.48 11.57 -11.41
C GLU A 48 2.69 12.38 -12.45
N LEU A 49 2.35 13.60 -12.07
CA LEU A 49 1.77 14.62 -12.91
C LEU A 49 2.63 15.88 -12.79
N PRO A 50 3.26 16.35 -13.88
CA PRO A 50 3.97 17.61 -13.88
C PRO A 50 3.04 18.78 -13.51
N VAL A 51 3.55 19.73 -12.73
CA VAL A 51 2.81 20.93 -12.34
C VAL A 51 3.62 22.20 -12.56
N ASP A 52 2.93 23.33 -12.72
CA ASP A 52 3.57 24.65 -12.86
C ASP A 52 4.17 25.09 -11.52
N THR A 53 5.49 24.94 -11.39
CA THR A 53 6.29 25.34 -10.22
C THR A 53 6.01 26.78 -9.81
N GLY A 54 6.11 27.74 -10.72
CA GLY A 54 5.96 29.17 -10.40
C GLY A 54 4.55 29.54 -9.93
N ARG A 55 3.53 28.85 -10.45
CA ARG A 55 2.15 28.98 -9.96
C ARG A 55 2.00 28.41 -8.55
N TRP A 56 2.48 27.19 -8.31
CA TRP A 56 2.36 26.54 -7.00
C TRP A 56 3.13 27.29 -5.92
N SER A 57 4.38 27.69 -6.15
CA SER A 57 5.18 28.45 -5.19
C SER A 57 4.52 29.76 -4.79
N ARG A 58 3.96 30.50 -5.76
CA ARG A 58 3.25 31.75 -5.49
C ARG A 58 2.01 31.54 -4.64
N ILE A 59 1.26 30.46 -4.89
CA ILE A 59 0.04 30.15 -4.13
C ILE A 59 0.42 29.72 -2.71
N ILE A 60 1.41 28.84 -2.57
CA ILE A 60 1.93 28.39 -1.27
C ILE A 60 2.38 29.59 -0.43
N GLY A 61 3.21 30.47 -1.00
CA GLY A 61 3.73 31.64 -0.29
C GLY A 61 2.69 32.69 0.13
N LYS A 62 1.48 32.66 -0.46
CA LYS A 62 0.36 33.55 -0.09
C LYS A 62 -0.70 32.87 0.79
N SER A 63 -0.58 31.57 1.01
CA SER A 63 -1.59 30.79 1.72
C SER A 63 -1.37 30.83 3.23
N PRO A 64 -2.43 30.80 4.05
CA PRO A 64 -2.29 30.69 5.49
C PRO A 64 -1.53 29.43 5.90
N VAL A 65 -0.76 29.53 6.98
CA VAL A 65 0.06 28.42 7.49
C VAL A 65 -0.36 28.09 8.92
N LEU A 66 -0.71 26.82 9.16
CA LEU A 66 -1.01 26.30 10.48
C LEU A 66 0.24 25.64 11.07
N ALA A 67 0.69 26.12 12.23
CA ALA A 67 1.84 25.56 12.93
C ALA A 67 1.48 24.32 13.76
N LYS A 68 2.51 23.54 14.13
CA LYS A 68 2.43 22.39 15.05
C LYS A 68 1.42 21.33 14.64
N GLN A 69 1.25 21.12 13.34
CA GLN A 69 0.34 20.09 12.83
C GLN A 69 0.99 18.71 12.94
N PRO A 70 0.21 17.65 13.23
CA PRO A 70 0.71 16.29 13.12
C PRO A 70 0.96 15.95 11.65
N GLU A 71 2.01 15.18 11.36
CA GLU A 71 2.22 14.70 10.00
C GLU A 71 1.08 13.73 9.61
N PRO A 72 0.35 13.98 8.51
CA PRO A 72 -0.66 13.07 8.02
C PRO A 72 -0.03 11.83 7.39
N VAL A 73 -0.74 10.70 7.46
CA VAL A 73 -0.43 9.57 6.60
C VAL A 73 -1.12 9.79 5.26
N SER A 74 -0.32 9.82 4.19
CA SER A 74 -0.80 10.04 2.83
C SER A 74 0.07 9.28 1.82
N ASP A 75 -0.58 8.91 0.73
CA ASP A 75 0.02 8.38 -0.50
C ASP A 75 0.37 9.50 -1.49
N VAL A 76 0.01 10.75 -1.19
CA VAL A 76 0.13 11.88 -2.12
C VAL A 76 1.18 12.89 -1.65
N TYR A 77 2.04 13.29 -2.57
CA TYR A 77 3.10 14.27 -2.32
C TYR A 77 3.12 15.32 -3.42
N LEU A 78 3.40 16.57 -3.05
CA LEU A 78 3.70 17.66 -3.98
C LEU A 78 5.17 18.04 -3.81
N GLU A 79 5.91 18.04 -4.90
CA GLU A 79 7.30 18.52 -4.94
C GLU A 79 7.37 19.78 -5.79
N VAL A 80 7.86 20.87 -5.23
CA VAL A 80 7.98 22.18 -5.89
C VAL A 80 9.17 22.91 -5.27
N GLU A 81 10.08 23.44 -6.10
CA GLU A 81 11.29 24.17 -5.66
C GLU A 81 12.14 23.41 -4.63
N GLY A 82 12.34 22.11 -4.87
CA GLY A 82 13.11 21.25 -3.96
C GLY A 82 12.45 20.98 -2.59
N ARG A 83 11.23 21.46 -2.36
CA ARG A 83 10.45 21.18 -1.15
C ARG A 83 9.42 20.10 -1.43
N ARG A 84 9.31 19.14 -0.51
CA ARG A 84 8.30 18.06 -0.55
C ARG A 84 7.23 18.31 0.51
N TYR A 85 5.98 18.38 0.06
CA TYR A 85 4.79 18.47 0.89
C TYR A 85 4.01 17.17 0.85
N VAL A 86 3.48 16.76 1.99
CA VAL A 86 2.53 15.66 2.12
C VAL A 86 1.13 16.25 2.00
N VAL A 87 0.31 15.74 1.08
CA VAL A 87 -1.05 16.25 0.92
C VAL A 87 -1.96 15.56 1.93
N ASP A 88 -2.59 16.33 2.82
CA ASP A 88 -3.51 15.81 3.83
C ASP A 88 -4.92 15.53 3.23
N PRO A 89 -5.81 14.84 3.97
CA PRO A 89 -7.16 14.51 3.47
C PRO A 89 -8.04 15.72 3.12
N ASP A 90 -7.76 16.89 3.70
CA ASP A 90 -8.47 18.15 3.46
C ASP A 90 -7.80 18.99 2.35
N PHE A 91 -6.83 18.39 1.64
CA PHE A 91 -6.04 18.98 0.57
C PHE A 91 -5.16 20.16 1.04
N GLY A 92 -4.77 20.16 2.31
CA GLY A 92 -3.67 20.98 2.83
C GLY A 92 -2.31 20.39 2.45
N LEU A 93 -1.27 21.22 2.46
CA LEU A 93 0.09 20.82 2.15
C LEU A 93 0.94 20.84 3.43
N TYR A 94 1.14 19.66 4.02
CA TYR A 94 1.97 19.51 5.19
C TYR A 94 3.45 19.47 4.81
N GLU A 95 4.29 20.30 5.42
CA GLU A 95 5.73 20.30 5.24
C GLU A 95 6.41 19.59 6.42
N PRO A 96 7.02 18.40 6.23
CA PRO A 96 7.58 17.63 7.34
C PRO A 96 8.68 18.32 8.13
N GLY A 97 9.59 19.05 7.45
CA GLY A 97 10.71 19.73 8.10
C GLY A 97 10.27 20.89 9.01
N ALA A 98 9.24 21.63 8.60
CA ALA A 98 8.72 22.77 9.34
C ALA A 98 7.57 22.41 10.29
N ARG A 99 6.95 21.23 10.14
CA ARG A 99 5.76 20.78 10.90
C ARG A 99 4.60 21.77 10.81
N VAL A 100 4.39 22.28 9.61
CA VAL A 100 3.32 23.22 9.29
C VAL A 100 2.44 22.67 8.17
N SER A 101 1.16 23.05 8.15
CA SER A 101 0.26 22.77 7.03
C SER A 101 -0.17 24.06 6.34
N VAL A 102 0.10 24.16 5.04
CA VAL A 102 -0.32 25.27 4.18
C VAL A 102 -1.75 25.05 3.74
N GLN A 103 -2.62 26.02 4.03
CA GLN A 103 -4.05 25.96 3.76
C GLN A 103 -4.35 26.54 2.38
N LEU A 104 -4.52 25.66 1.40
CA LEU A 104 -4.77 26.08 0.02
C LEU A 104 -6.12 26.81 -0.13
N PRO A 105 -6.21 27.81 -1.03
CA PRO A 105 -7.48 28.44 -1.40
C PRO A 105 -8.49 27.39 -1.89
N GLY A 106 -9.80 27.65 -1.77
CA GLY A 106 -10.83 26.68 -2.17
C GLY A 106 -10.67 26.19 -3.62
N ARG A 107 -10.33 27.10 -4.55
CA ARG A 107 -10.03 26.76 -5.94
C ARG A 107 -8.82 25.83 -6.07
N MET A 108 -7.70 26.16 -5.38
CA MET A 108 -6.64 25.23 -4.90
C MET A 108 -7.06 23.78 -4.79
N ARG A 109 -7.84 23.56 -3.74
CA ARG A 109 -8.23 22.26 -3.24
C ARG A 109 -9.07 21.50 -4.27
N SER A 110 -9.99 22.19 -4.94
CA SER A 110 -10.82 21.58 -5.99
C SER A 110 -10.00 21.12 -7.20
N GLU A 111 -9.01 21.90 -7.64
CA GLU A 111 -8.13 21.52 -8.75
C GLU A 111 -7.22 20.36 -8.35
N LEU A 112 -6.60 20.43 -7.16
CA LEU A 112 -5.79 19.35 -6.60
C LEU A 112 -6.59 18.06 -6.50
N LYS A 113 -7.83 18.10 -6.00
CA LYS A 113 -8.74 16.95 -5.96
C LYS A 113 -8.97 16.33 -7.35
N GLY A 114 -9.11 17.15 -8.39
CA GLY A 114 -9.23 16.69 -9.77
C GLY A 114 -7.97 15.94 -10.23
N TYR A 115 -6.78 16.51 -10.00
CA TYR A 115 -5.52 15.87 -10.33
C TYR A 115 -5.30 14.55 -9.58
N LEU A 116 -5.65 14.52 -8.29
CA LEU A 116 -5.50 13.31 -7.49
C LEU A 116 -6.45 12.20 -7.89
N THR A 117 -7.67 12.54 -8.32
CA THR A 117 -8.59 11.56 -8.91
C THR A 117 -7.96 10.89 -10.11
N LEU A 118 -7.36 11.67 -11.02
CA LEU A 118 -6.72 11.17 -12.23
C LEU A 118 -5.46 10.33 -11.90
N LEU A 119 -4.55 10.86 -11.07
CA LEU A 119 -3.34 10.15 -10.67
C LEU A 119 -3.65 8.81 -9.99
N ARG A 120 -4.58 8.80 -9.03
CA ARG A 120 -4.98 7.57 -8.34
C ARG A 120 -5.63 6.55 -9.28
N SER A 121 -6.40 7.00 -10.28
CA SER A 121 -7.00 6.11 -11.29
C SER A 121 -5.98 5.38 -12.16
N VAL A 122 -4.77 5.95 -12.30
CA VAL A 122 -3.65 5.32 -13.03
C VAL A 122 -2.74 4.54 -12.09
N HIS A 123 -2.51 5.03 -10.88
CA HIS A 123 -1.63 4.38 -9.91
C HIS A 123 -2.21 3.06 -9.41
N TYR A 124 -3.45 3.09 -8.92
CA TYR A 124 -4.12 1.97 -8.26
C TYR A 124 -4.94 1.10 -9.21
N GLY A 125 -5.41 -0.03 -8.71
CA GLY A 125 -6.29 -0.94 -9.42
C GLY A 125 -7.75 -0.83 -8.97
N GLU A 126 -8.65 -1.26 -9.83
CA GLU A 126 -10.07 -1.42 -9.50
C GLU A 126 -10.25 -2.53 -8.45
N LEU A 127 -11.02 -2.23 -7.41
CA LEU A 127 -11.32 -3.18 -6.34
C LEU A 127 -12.48 -4.09 -6.75
N LEU A 128 -12.16 -5.26 -7.30
CA LEU A 128 -13.15 -6.27 -7.68
C LEU A 128 -13.19 -7.43 -6.69
N SER A 129 -14.40 -7.97 -6.49
CA SER A 129 -14.58 -9.23 -5.78
C SER A 129 -14.03 -10.40 -6.60
N TRP A 130 -13.67 -11.50 -5.93
CA TRP A 130 -13.24 -12.71 -6.63
C TRP A 130 -14.23 -13.21 -7.72
N PRO A 131 -15.56 -13.26 -7.48
CA PRO A 131 -16.54 -13.60 -8.52
C PRO A 131 -16.53 -12.69 -9.75
N GLU A 132 -16.15 -11.42 -9.61
CA GLU A 132 -16.02 -10.49 -10.72
C GLU A 132 -14.66 -10.67 -11.42
N ALA A 133 -13.57 -10.73 -10.64
CA ALA A 133 -12.22 -10.92 -11.16
C ALA A 133 -12.09 -12.22 -11.97
N THR A 134 -12.73 -13.32 -11.55
CA THR A 134 -12.68 -14.59 -12.29
C THR A 134 -13.38 -14.55 -13.65
N LYS A 135 -14.28 -13.58 -13.91
CA LYS A 135 -14.88 -13.38 -15.25
C LYS A 135 -13.86 -12.80 -16.23
N ILE A 136 -12.91 -12.01 -15.73
CA ILE A 136 -11.83 -11.41 -16.50
C ILE A 136 -10.65 -12.37 -16.60
N LEU A 137 -10.24 -12.96 -15.49
CA LEU A 137 -9.08 -13.84 -15.34
C LEU A 137 -9.49 -15.31 -15.50
N THR A 138 -10.00 -15.69 -16.66
CA THR A 138 -10.46 -17.07 -16.92
C THR A 138 -9.33 -18.10 -16.84
N MET A 139 -9.67 -19.38 -16.73
CA MET A 139 -8.68 -20.47 -16.71
C MET A 139 -7.77 -20.43 -17.94
N LYS A 140 -6.46 -20.66 -17.73
CA LYS A 140 -5.39 -20.55 -18.74
C LYS A 140 -5.17 -19.17 -19.34
N SER A 141 -5.89 -18.14 -18.89
CA SER A 141 -5.60 -16.77 -19.30
C SER A 141 -4.23 -16.34 -18.80
N ILE A 142 -3.57 -15.52 -19.62
CA ILE A 142 -2.28 -14.90 -19.34
C ILE A 142 -2.52 -13.44 -19.00
N PHE A 143 -1.82 -12.94 -17.99
CA PHE A 143 -1.92 -11.55 -17.56
C PHE A 143 -0.63 -11.09 -16.90
N THR A 144 -0.48 -9.78 -16.76
CA THR A 144 0.69 -9.16 -16.15
C THR A 144 0.42 -8.81 -14.70
N VAL A 145 1.35 -9.13 -13.82
CA VAL A 145 1.37 -8.73 -12.42
C VAL A 145 2.38 -7.60 -12.25
N THR A 146 1.98 -6.49 -11.62
CA THR A 146 2.86 -5.39 -11.20
C THR A 146 2.91 -5.32 -9.68
N ASP A 147 4.09 -5.38 -9.08
CA ASP A 147 4.26 -5.15 -7.64
C ASP A 147 4.33 -3.65 -7.34
N LEU A 148 3.42 -3.14 -6.50
CA LEU A 148 3.32 -1.70 -6.25
C LEU A 148 4.49 -1.11 -5.46
N GLU A 149 5.22 -1.93 -4.68
CA GLU A 149 6.37 -1.44 -3.92
C GLU A 149 7.64 -1.36 -4.80
N SER A 150 7.84 -2.32 -5.71
CA SER A 150 9.06 -2.36 -6.55
C SER A 150 8.88 -1.79 -7.96
N GLY A 151 7.64 -1.71 -8.46
CA GLY A 151 7.32 -1.38 -9.85
C GLY A 151 7.67 -2.48 -10.85
N LEU A 152 8.21 -3.62 -10.39
CA LEU A 152 8.58 -4.73 -11.26
C LEU A 152 7.35 -5.47 -11.76
N GLN A 153 7.44 -5.97 -12.99
CA GLN A 153 6.35 -6.62 -13.71
C GLN A 153 6.77 -7.98 -14.25
N PHE A 154 5.85 -8.94 -14.19
CA PHE A 154 6.07 -10.27 -14.74
C PHE A 154 4.75 -10.88 -15.23
N ALA A 155 4.84 -11.73 -16.24
CA ALA A 155 3.69 -12.42 -16.81
C ALA A 155 3.40 -13.72 -16.05
N VAL A 156 2.11 -14.03 -15.89
CA VAL A 156 1.64 -15.27 -15.27
C VAL A 156 0.51 -15.88 -16.09
N GLN A 157 0.25 -17.16 -15.86
CA GLN A 157 -0.94 -17.85 -16.36
C GLN A 157 -1.74 -18.42 -15.19
N ARG A 158 -3.07 -18.27 -15.22
CA ARG A 158 -3.95 -18.96 -14.27
C ARG A 158 -4.03 -20.45 -14.58
N ARG A 159 -3.77 -21.28 -13.57
CA ARG A 159 -3.71 -22.75 -13.68
C ARG A 159 -4.75 -23.49 -12.84
N ALA A 160 -5.24 -22.88 -11.78
CA ALA A 160 -6.30 -23.44 -10.94
C ALA A 160 -6.98 -22.34 -10.10
N GLY A 161 -7.52 -22.72 -8.94
CA GLY A 161 -8.09 -21.83 -7.93
C GLY A 161 -9.59 -21.62 -8.10
N SER A 162 -10.34 -21.99 -7.06
CA SER A 162 -11.81 -21.86 -6.99
C SER A 162 -12.27 -20.63 -6.20
N THR A 163 -11.53 -20.23 -5.16
CA THR A 163 -11.82 -19.09 -4.29
C THR A 163 -10.82 -17.94 -4.40
N HIS A 164 -9.80 -18.13 -5.24
CA HIS A 164 -8.76 -17.17 -5.63
C HIS A 164 -8.07 -17.73 -6.89
N ALA A 165 -7.09 -17.01 -7.45
CA ALA A 165 -6.37 -17.46 -8.62
C ALA A 165 -5.09 -18.20 -8.22
N ASP A 166 -4.99 -19.49 -8.55
CA ASP A 166 -3.72 -20.21 -8.52
C ASP A 166 -3.00 -20.00 -9.85
N VAL A 167 -1.84 -19.38 -9.81
CA VAL A 167 -1.11 -18.91 -11.00
C VAL A 167 0.34 -19.35 -10.98
N GLN A 168 0.95 -19.39 -12.16
CA GLN A 168 2.37 -19.69 -12.33
C GLN A 168 3.03 -18.61 -13.18
N PRO A 169 4.27 -18.20 -12.89
CA PRO A 169 5.04 -17.38 -13.81
C PRO A 169 5.12 -18.06 -15.19
N LEU A 170 4.98 -17.28 -16.25
CA LEU A 170 4.88 -17.82 -17.60
C LEU A 170 6.23 -18.35 -18.10
N THR A 171 7.33 -17.70 -17.73
CA THR A 171 8.69 -18.04 -18.17
C THR A 171 9.70 -18.02 -17.01
N LYS A 172 10.90 -18.57 -17.23
CA LYS A 172 12.04 -18.45 -16.30
C LYS A 172 12.40 -17.01 -15.97
N LYS A 173 12.25 -16.08 -16.93
CA LYS A 173 12.47 -14.64 -16.70
C LYS A 173 11.43 -14.07 -15.73
N ASP A 174 10.16 -14.44 -15.90
CA ASP A 174 9.08 -14.01 -15.01
C ASP A 174 9.31 -14.52 -13.58
N THR A 175 9.74 -15.79 -13.45
CA THR A 175 10.13 -16.37 -12.16
C THR A 175 11.29 -15.61 -11.52
N ALA A 176 12.32 -15.26 -12.28
CA ALA A 176 13.44 -14.48 -11.77
C ALA A 176 13.01 -13.08 -11.30
N VAL A 177 12.12 -12.41 -12.02
CA VAL A 177 11.54 -11.12 -11.61
C VAL A 177 10.72 -11.28 -10.32
N MET A 178 9.84 -12.28 -10.24
CA MET A 178 9.08 -12.57 -9.04
C MET A 178 10.00 -12.84 -7.83
N LYS A 179 11.07 -13.61 -8.03
CA LYS A 179 12.06 -13.88 -6.98
C LYS A 179 12.79 -12.61 -6.54
N LEU A 180 13.08 -11.69 -7.47
CA LEU A 180 13.68 -10.39 -7.18
C LEU A 180 12.74 -9.50 -6.34
N ILE A 181 11.44 -9.49 -6.63
CA ILE A 181 10.41 -8.79 -5.81
C ILE A 181 10.45 -9.26 -4.35
N TYR A 182 10.76 -10.53 -4.12
CA TYR A 182 10.92 -11.12 -2.78
C TYR A 182 12.39 -11.19 -2.31
N ASN A 183 13.26 -10.32 -2.83
CA ASN A 183 14.66 -10.20 -2.40
C ASN A 183 15.44 -11.53 -2.46
N GLY A 184 15.19 -12.33 -3.49
CA GLY A 184 15.89 -13.59 -3.73
C GLY A 184 15.33 -14.81 -2.99
N LYS A 185 14.29 -14.66 -2.17
CA LYS A 185 13.76 -15.76 -1.33
C LYS A 185 12.25 -15.95 -1.51
N TRP A 186 11.80 -17.20 -1.55
CA TRP A 186 10.37 -17.49 -1.53
C TRP A 186 9.78 -17.30 -0.13
N THR A 187 8.59 -16.70 -0.06
CA THR A 187 7.97 -16.34 1.22
C THR A 187 6.44 -16.27 1.11
N TRP A 188 5.76 -16.53 2.21
CA TRP A 188 4.33 -16.30 2.36
C TRP A 188 3.98 -14.83 2.62
N LYS A 189 4.96 -13.92 2.63
CA LYS A 189 4.72 -12.48 2.76
C LYS A 189 3.77 -12.00 1.65
N ARG A 190 2.71 -11.29 2.03
CA ARG A 190 1.73 -10.72 1.11
C ARG A 190 2.26 -9.40 0.56
N ARG A 191 1.93 -9.13 -0.69
CA ARG A 191 2.26 -7.88 -1.37
C ARG A 191 1.02 -7.32 -2.05
N ALA A 192 0.91 -6.00 -2.09
CA ALA A 192 -0.09 -5.28 -2.85
C ALA A 192 0.34 -5.22 -4.31
N ILE A 193 -0.50 -5.72 -5.21
CA ILE A 193 -0.17 -5.85 -6.63
C ILE A 193 -1.31 -5.35 -7.51
N LEU A 194 -0.98 -5.11 -8.76
CA LEU A 194 -1.93 -4.84 -9.82
C LEU A 194 -1.91 -6.00 -10.81
N VAL A 195 -3.09 -6.39 -11.26
CA VAL A 195 -3.25 -7.37 -12.34
C VAL A 195 -3.78 -6.65 -13.58
N SER A 196 -3.03 -6.72 -14.68
CA SER A 196 -3.39 -6.10 -15.95
C SER A 196 -3.74 -7.14 -17.00
N LYS A 197 -4.96 -7.04 -17.56
CA LYS A 197 -5.47 -7.92 -18.63
C LYS A 197 -6.54 -7.20 -19.45
N ASP A 198 -6.43 -7.21 -20.78
CA ASP A 198 -7.44 -6.68 -21.72
C ASP A 198 -7.96 -5.27 -21.38
N GLY A 199 -7.06 -4.37 -20.98
CA GLY A 199 -7.40 -3.00 -20.57
C GLY A 199 -7.90 -2.85 -19.13
N TYR A 200 -8.21 -3.95 -18.44
CA TYR A 200 -8.49 -3.93 -16.99
C TYR A 200 -7.21 -3.84 -16.17
N ARG A 201 -7.28 -3.12 -15.05
CA ARG A 201 -6.22 -3.02 -14.04
C ARG A 201 -6.85 -3.25 -12.67
N LEU A 202 -6.64 -4.43 -12.11
CA LEU A 202 -7.33 -4.90 -10.91
C LEU A 202 -6.41 -4.78 -9.69
N ALA A 203 -6.96 -4.34 -8.56
CA ALA A 203 -6.28 -4.38 -7.27
C ALA A 203 -6.32 -5.81 -6.72
N ALA A 204 -5.16 -6.34 -6.37
CA ALA A 204 -5.03 -7.71 -5.88
C ALA A 204 -3.90 -7.83 -4.85
N SER A 205 -3.76 -9.01 -4.28
CA SER A 205 -2.61 -9.36 -3.44
C SER A 205 -2.03 -10.71 -3.82
N MET A 206 -0.71 -10.83 -3.80
CA MET A 206 -0.01 -12.09 -4.01
C MET A 206 0.90 -12.43 -2.82
N HIS A 207 1.28 -13.70 -2.72
CA HIS A 207 2.46 -14.13 -1.97
C HIS A 207 3.50 -14.79 -2.90
N GLY A 208 4.70 -15.04 -2.39
CA GLY A 208 5.83 -15.53 -3.19
C GLY A 208 6.06 -17.04 -3.15
N MET A 209 5.52 -17.73 -2.14
CA MET A 209 5.84 -19.14 -1.90
C MET A 209 5.23 -20.08 -2.96
N PRO A 210 6.05 -20.85 -3.70
CA PRO A 210 5.55 -21.92 -4.55
C PRO A 210 4.94 -23.05 -3.70
N HIS A 211 3.78 -23.54 -4.10
CA HIS A 211 3.10 -24.66 -3.45
C HIS A 211 2.15 -25.37 -4.42
N GLY A 212 1.64 -26.54 -4.01
CA GLY A 212 0.70 -27.32 -4.81
C GLY A 212 1.28 -27.84 -6.13
N GLY A 213 0.40 -28.10 -7.11
CA GLY A 213 0.78 -28.70 -8.39
C GLY A 213 1.45 -27.73 -9.37
N ASP A 214 2.39 -28.26 -10.15
CA ASP A 214 3.09 -27.59 -11.25
C ASP A 214 2.40 -27.90 -12.59
N GLY A 215 2.45 -26.97 -13.55
CA GLY A 215 1.70 -27.05 -14.80
C GLY A 215 2.35 -26.34 -15.99
N ILE A 216 3.42 -25.58 -15.79
CA ILE A 216 4.17 -24.90 -16.85
C ILE A 216 5.62 -25.39 -16.77
N PRO A 217 6.03 -26.35 -17.62
CA PRO A 217 7.39 -26.86 -17.59
C PRO A 217 8.41 -25.79 -18.01
N GLY A 218 9.60 -25.81 -17.39
CA GLY A 218 10.73 -24.97 -17.81
C GLY A 218 10.67 -23.50 -17.38
N ASN A 219 9.75 -23.12 -16.48
CA ASN A 219 9.68 -21.77 -15.91
C ASN A 219 10.52 -21.60 -14.63
N ASP A 220 11.22 -22.64 -14.16
CA ASP A 220 11.98 -22.67 -12.89
C ASP A 220 11.15 -22.34 -11.63
N PHE A 221 9.82 -22.57 -11.66
CA PHE A 221 8.92 -22.33 -10.53
C PHE A 221 8.13 -23.60 -10.17
N SER A 222 8.53 -24.24 -9.07
CA SER A 222 8.00 -25.56 -8.68
C SER A 222 6.65 -25.47 -7.96
N GLY A 223 5.56 -25.37 -8.72
CA GLY A 223 4.19 -25.30 -8.19
C GLY A 223 3.46 -24.07 -8.70
N HIS A 224 2.52 -23.54 -7.90
CA HIS A 224 1.84 -22.26 -8.15
C HIS A 224 1.92 -21.33 -6.94
N PHE A 225 1.51 -20.09 -7.12
CA PHE A 225 1.28 -19.14 -6.03
C PHE A 225 -0.12 -18.53 -6.16
N CYS A 226 -0.63 -18.00 -5.05
CA CYS A 226 -1.98 -17.46 -5.01
C CYS A 226 -1.99 -15.96 -5.30
N ILE A 227 -2.97 -15.53 -6.10
CA ILE A 227 -3.41 -14.13 -6.20
C ILE A 227 -4.83 -14.04 -5.65
N HIS A 228 -4.99 -13.23 -4.61
CA HIS A 228 -6.24 -12.94 -3.92
C HIS A 228 -6.83 -11.62 -4.38
N PHE A 229 -8.15 -11.59 -4.48
CA PHE A 229 -8.98 -10.42 -4.74
C PHE A 229 -9.87 -10.14 -3.53
N LEU A 230 -10.75 -9.14 -3.61
CA LEU A 230 -11.67 -8.84 -2.53
C LEU A 230 -12.57 -10.06 -2.26
N GLY A 231 -12.66 -10.47 -0.98
CA GLY A 231 -13.44 -11.63 -0.55
C GLY A 231 -12.85 -13.00 -0.90
N SER A 232 -11.63 -13.07 -1.46
CA SER A 232 -10.93 -14.35 -1.65
C SER A 232 -10.66 -15.06 -0.33
N SER A 233 -10.86 -16.38 -0.29
CA SER A 233 -10.57 -17.24 0.88
C SER A 233 -9.39 -18.19 0.63
N THR A 234 -8.72 -18.64 1.69
CA THR A 234 -7.60 -19.59 1.58
C THR A 234 -8.08 -21.03 1.32
N HIS A 235 -7.21 -21.83 0.70
CA HIS A 235 -7.46 -23.27 0.48
C HIS A 235 -7.67 -24.07 1.79
N LYS A 236 -6.87 -23.78 2.82
CA LYS A 236 -6.76 -24.64 4.01
C LYS A 236 -7.86 -24.39 5.04
N THR A 237 -8.19 -23.13 5.31
CA THR A 237 -9.15 -22.76 6.35
C THR A 237 -10.51 -22.37 5.79
N ARG A 238 -10.61 -22.11 4.48
CA ARG A 238 -11.78 -21.51 3.81
C ARG A 238 -12.22 -20.17 4.42
N SER A 239 -11.37 -19.57 5.26
CA SER A 239 -11.57 -18.23 5.79
C SER A 239 -10.96 -17.20 4.86
N VAL A 240 -11.53 -15.99 4.88
CA VAL A 240 -10.92 -14.82 4.23
C VAL A 240 -9.56 -14.56 4.88
N ASP A 241 -8.51 -14.45 4.07
CA ASP A 241 -7.16 -14.12 4.56
C ASP A 241 -7.08 -12.61 4.79
N HIS A 242 -7.11 -12.21 6.06
CA HIS A 242 -7.08 -10.81 6.47
C HIS A 242 -5.87 -10.06 5.88
N ASP A 243 -4.68 -10.66 5.89
CA ASP A 243 -3.46 -10.02 5.36
C ASP A 243 -3.56 -9.78 3.85
N HIS A 244 -4.17 -10.71 3.10
CA HIS A 244 -4.45 -10.49 1.68
C HIS A 244 -5.47 -9.36 1.48
N GLN A 245 -6.56 -9.31 2.27
CA GLN A 245 -7.55 -8.24 2.13
C GLN A 245 -6.94 -6.86 2.38
N VAL A 246 -6.08 -6.74 3.39
CA VAL A 246 -5.34 -5.49 3.67
C VAL A 246 -4.53 -5.05 2.45
N MET A 247 -3.80 -5.98 1.83
CA MET A 247 -2.99 -5.68 0.64
C MET A 247 -3.84 -5.41 -0.61
N VAL A 248 -5.02 -6.03 -0.75
CA VAL A 248 -5.99 -5.72 -1.81
C VAL A 248 -6.52 -4.29 -1.63
N HIS A 249 -6.89 -3.89 -0.41
CA HIS A 249 -7.28 -2.49 -0.12
C HIS A 249 -6.13 -1.51 -0.35
N LYS A 250 -4.90 -1.88 -0.02
CA LYS A 250 -3.70 -1.09 -0.35
C LYS A 250 -3.54 -0.93 -1.86
N ALA A 251 -3.70 -1.99 -2.64
CA ALA A 251 -3.61 -1.94 -4.10
C ALA A 251 -4.75 -1.14 -4.77
N ALA A 252 -5.87 -0.96 -4.07
CA ALA A 252 -6.99 -0.14 -4.51
C ALA A 252 -6.92 1.34 -4.05
N GLY A 253 -5.87 1.74 -3.33
CA GLY A 253 -5.78 3.08 -2.74
C GLY A 253 -6.81 3.34 -1.63
N ARG A 254 -7.33 2.27 -1.01
CA ARG A 254 -8.38 2.30 0.02
C ARG A 254 -7.90 1.87 1.40
N LEU A 255 -6.59 1.69 1.60
CA LEU A 255 -6.04 1.31 2.90
C LEU A 255 -6.41 2.30 4.02
N PRO A 256 -6.37 3.63 3.82
CA PRO A 256 -6.78 4.56 4.87
C PRO A 256 -8.25 4.41 5.27
N ASP A 257 -9.17 4.20 4.31
CA ASP A 257 -10.58 3.95 4.60
C ASP A 257 -10.78 2.63 5.35
N PHE A 258 -10.07 1.59 4.92
CA PHE A 258 -10.08 0.28 5.56
C PHE A 258 -9.65 0.36 7.03
N VAL A 259 -8.55 1.06 7.32
CA VAL A 259 -8.07 1.26 8.71
C VAL A 259 -8.98 2.18 9.51
N ARG A 260 -9.59 3.20 8.88
CA ARG A 260 -10.55 4.09 9.57
C ARG A 260 -11.82 3.35 10.01
N GLY A 261 -12.29 2.40 9.23
CA GLY A 261 -13.48 1.61 9.55
C GLY A 261 -13.24 0.48 10.56
N ALA A 262 -11.99 0.24 10.97
CA ALA A 262 -11.63 -0.91 11.79
C ALA A 262 -12.15 -0.79 13.23
N SER A 263 -12.76 -1.87 13.73
CA SER A 263 -13.07 -2.05 15.14
C SER A 263 -11.79 -2.21 15.99
N PRO A 264 -11.86 -2.17 17.33
CA PRO A 264 -10.71 -2.43 18.18
C PRO A 264 -10.03 -3.79 17.94
N GLU A 265 -10.79 -4.84 17.63
CA GLU A 265 -10.25 -6.18 17.32
C GLU A 265 -9.57 -6.23 15.97
N GLU A 266 -10.18 -5.57 14.98
CA GLU A 266 -9.61 -5.46 13.64
C GLU A 266 -8.32 -4.65 13.69
N LEU A 267 -8.26 -3.56 14.46
CA LEU A 267 -7.02 -2.82 14.70
C LEU A 267 -5.92 -3.70 15.32
N ALA A 268 -6.25 -4.48 16.35
CA ALA A 268 -5.30 -5.42 16.94
C ALA A 268 -4.80 -6.43 15.89
N SER A 269 -5.68 -6.92 15.02
CA SER A 269 -5.32 -7.83 13.91
C SER A 269 -4.40 -7.15 12.89
N LEU A 270 -4.70 -5.91 12.51
CA LEU A 270 -3.91 -5.09 11.60
C LEU A 270 -2.49 -4.83 12.11
N PHE A 271 -2.29 -4.77 13.43
CA PHE A 271 -0.96 -4.68 14.03
C PHE A 271 -0.10 -5.89 13.65
N PHE A 272 -0.65 -7.11 13.76
CA PHE A 272 0.06 -8.32 13.36
C PHE A 272 0.30 -8.35 11.85
N THR A 273 -0.66 -7.91 11.03
CA THR A 273 -0.44 -7.74 9.59
C THR A 273 0.72 -6.81 9.31
N ALA A 274 0.78 -5.64 9.97
CA ALA A 274 1.89 -4.69 9.79
C ALA A 274 3.25 -5.31 10.14
N ILE A 275 3.32 -6.11 11.21
CA ILE A 275 4.53 -6.85 11.60
C ILE A 275 4.91 -7.90 10.55
N ASN A 276 3.96 -8.73 10.12
CA ASN A 276 4.19 -9.85 9.21
C ASN A 276 4.54 -9.37 7.80
N GLN A 277 3.89 -8.29 7.35
CA GLN A 277 4.14 -7.68 6.05
C GLN A 277 5.24 -6.62 6.08
N LYS A 278 5.86 -6.36 7.24
CA LYS A 278 6.90 -5.33 7.42
C LYS A 278 6.46 -3.98 6.84
N ASP A 279 5.18 -3.66 6.99
CA ASP A 279 4.55 -2.51 6.37
C ASP A 279 4.54 -1.34 7.36
N ARG A 280 5.49 -0.42 7.17
CA ARG A 280 5.67 0.74 8.04
C ARG A 280 4.56 1.77 7.88
N GLU A 281 3.97 1.88 6.70
CA GLU A 281 2.86 2.81 6.47
C GLU A 281 1.60 2.30 7.15
N LEU A 282 1.30 1.00 7.01
CA LEU A 282 0.21 0.38 7.77
C LEU A 282 0.41 0.57 9.26
N MET A 283 1.61 0.26 9.79
CA MET A 283 1.93 0.46 11.21
C MET A 283 1.67 1.91 11.65
N ALA A 284 2.10 2.90 10.87
CA ALA A 284 1.89 4.31 11.19
C ALA A 284 0.40 4.71 11.18
N MET A 285 -0.42 4.11 10.31
CA MET A 285 -1.87 4.38 10.26
C MET A 285 -2.63 3.90 11.51
N LEU A 286 -2.08 2.94 12.25
CA LEU A 286 -2.72 2.41 13.46
C LEU A 286 -2.63 3.37 14.65
N PHE A 287 -1.69 4.31 14.63
CA PHE A 287 -1.46 5.29 15.69
C PHE A 287 -2.05 6.67 15.34
N PRO A 288 -2.28 7.56 16.33
CA PRO A 288 -2.80 8.90 16.09
C PRO A 288 -1.93 9.78 15.18
N SER A 289 -0.62 9.52 15.12
CA SER A 289 0.32 10.27 14.30
C SER A 289 1.49 9.40 13.85
N ARG A 290 2.04 9.72 12.67
CA ARG A 290 3.28 9.10 12.14
C ARG A 290 4.50 9.36 13.03
N HIS A 291 4.46 10.39 13.89
CA HIS A 291 5.50 10.70 14.89
C HIS A 291 5.12 10.29 16.31
N HIS A 292 4.19 9.35 16.47
CA HIS A 292 3.85 8.81 17.79
C HIS A 292 5.09 8.30 18.52
N GLU A 293 5.20 8.58 19.82
CA GLU A 293 6.40 8.31 20.62
C GLU A 293 6.81 6.83 20.66
N GLN A 294 5.84 5.91 20.58
CA GLN A 294 6.12 4.48 20.55
C GLN A 294 6.66 3.99 19.21
N LEU A 295 6.38 4.67 18.09
CA LEU A 295 6.68 4.15 16.75
C LEU A 295 8.18 3.91 16.51
N PRO A 296 9.13 4.79 16.90
CA PRO A 296 10.56 4.53 16.72
C PRO A 296 11.04 3.26 17.45
N ALA A 297 10.69 3.10 18.72
CA ALA A 297 11.05 1.91 19.51
C ALA A 297 10.36 0.65 18.97
N MET A 298 9.07 0.77 18.62
CA MET A 298 8.28 -0.29 18.00
C MET A 298 8.92 -0.77 16.69
N GLN A 299 9.36 0.15 15.84
CA GLN A 299 10.00 -0.20 14.56
C GLN A 299 11.29 -0.99 14.77
N HIS A 300 12.10 -0.63 15.77
CA HIS A 300 13.30 -1.38 16.12
C HIS A 300 12.94 -2.79 16.63
N HIS A 301 11.99 -2.87 17.55
CA HIS A 301 11.52 -4.14 18.10
C HIS A 301 10.94 -5.06 17.01
N VAL A 302 10.01 -4.57 16.19
CA VAL A 302 9.38 -5.30 15.07
C VAL A 302 10.38 -5.73 13.99
N ALA A 303 11.50 -5.00 13.85
CA ALA A 303 12.58 -5.39 12.95
C ALA A 303 13.30 -6.68 13.40
N THR A 304 13.23 -7.07 14.67
CA THR A 304 13.79 -8.33 15.19
C THR A 304 12.84 -9.53 15.02
N ILE A 305 11.56 -9.27 14.75
CA ILE A 305 10.53 -10.29 14.59
C ILE A 305 10.53 -10.82 13.14
N THR A 306 10.46 -12.12 12.95
CA THR A 306 10.22 -12.76 11.64
C THR A 306 8.72 -12.81 11.33
N ALA A 307 7.92 -13.29 12.28
CA ALA A 307 6.47 -13.37 12.19
C ALA A 307 5.85 -13.25 13.59
N ALA A 308 4.60 -12.80 13.65
CA ALA A 308 3.78 -12.77 14.85
C ALA A 308 2.40 -13.36 14.53
N ARG A 309 2.00 -14.37 15.31
CA ARG A 309 0.73 -15.07 15.14
C ARG A 309 -0.15 -14.81 16.36
N GLN A 310 -1.25 -14.10 16.16
CA GLN A 310 -2.30 -13.99 17.15
C GLN A 310 -2.92 -15.37 17.44
N LEU A 311 -3.04 -15.70 18.72
CA LEU A 311 -3.62 -16.97 19.21
C LEU A 311 -5.03 -16.79 19.76
N THR A 312 -5.37 -15.58 20.18
CA THR A 312 -6.68 -15.25 20.80
C THR A 312 -7.55 -14.57 19.76
N GLU A 313 -8.68 -15.16 19.41
CA GLU A 313 -9.75 -14.42 18.73
C GLU A 313 -10.40 -13.49 19.76
N LEU A 314 -10.49 -12.21 19.42
CA LEU A 314 -11.14 -11.23 20.28
C LEU A 314 -12.63 -11.20 19.93
N PRO A 315 -13.54 -11.32 20.91
CA PRO A 315 -14.96 -11.07 20.67
C PRO A 315 -15.18 -9.59 20.31
N PRO A 316 -16.27 -9.21 19.63
CA PRO A 316 -16.59 -7.79 19.42
C PRO A 316 -16.63 -7.02 20.74
N ALA A 317 -16.12 -5.80 20.72
CA ALA A 317 -16.15 -4.88 21.84
C ALA A 317 -17.59 -4.47 22.12
N GLU A 318 -17.99 -4.40 23.37
CA GLU A 318 -19.13 -3.57 23.77
C GLU A 318 -18.66 -2.11 23.81
N ASP A 319 -18.43 -1.51 22.64
CA ASP A 319 -17.79 -0.19 22.51
C ASP A 319 -18.73 0.94 22.08
N GLU A 320 -20.04 0.72 22.12
CA GLU A 320 -21.03 1.76 21.85
C GLU A 320 -20.81 2.97 22.77
N GLY A 321 -20.50 4.13 22.18
CA GLY A 321 -20.25 5.36 22.91
C GLY A 321 -18.91 5.44 23.65
N LEU A 322 -18.14 4.35 23.79
CA LEU A 322 -16.84 4.38 24.47
C LEU A 322 -15.83 5.22 23.69
N LEU A 323 -14.97 5.96 24.39
CA LEU A 323 -13.88 6.72 23.77
C LEU A 323 -12.51 6.06 23.95
N GLU A 324 -12.42 5.11 24.87
CA GLU A 324 -11.22 4.35 25.18
C GLU A 324 -11.58 2.88 25.41
N THR A 325 -10.70 1.98 25.02
CA THR A 325 -10.83 0.55 25.30
C THR A 325 -9.45 -0.10 25.40
N GLU A 326 -9.34 -1.14 26.21
CA GLU A 326 -8.12 -1.94 26.33
C GLU A 326 -8.39 -3.38 25.89
N ARG A 327 -7.56 -3.90 25.00
CA ARG A 327 -7.67 -5.25 24.43
C ARG A 327 -6.37 -6.02 24.61
N ALA A 328 -6.45 -7.21 25.19
CA ALA A 328 -5.30 -8.07 25.37
C ALA A 328 -5.41 -9.32 24.49
N VAL A 329 -4.36 -9.65 23.75
CA VAL A 329 -4.26 -10.88 22.97
C VAL A 329 -3.05 -11.68 23.40
N ARG A 330 -3.13 -13.01 23.31
CA ARG A 330 -1.94 -13.85 23.27
C ARG A 330 -1.45 -13.98 21.85
N ALA A 331 -0.15 -13.88 21.63
CA ALA A 331 0.48 -14.08 20.34
C ALA A 331 1.77 -14.88 20.47
N THR A 332 2.03 -15.76 19.51
CA THR A 332 3.36 -16.37 19.34
C THR A 332 4.22 -15.43 18.48
N ILE A 333 5.35 -15.01 19.02
CA ILE A 333 6.36 -14.21 18.32
C ILE A 333 7.49 -15.13 17.88
N PHE A 334 7.85 -15.06 16.60
CA PHE A 334 8.96 -15.80 16.00
C PHE A 334 10.10 -14.82 15.74
N TRP A 335 11.27 -15.06 16.34
CA TRP A 335 12.41 -14.15 16.27
C TRP A 335 13.29 -14.42 15.05
N LYS A 336 14.05 -13.41 14.61
CA LYS A 336 15.03 -13.55 13.51
C LYS A 336 16.22 -14.42 13.89
N GLU A 337 16.66 -14.34 15.14
CA GLU A 337 17.79 -15.12 15.67
C GLU A 337 17.42 -16.59 15.94
N GLY A 338 16.17 -16.96 15.70
CA GLY A 338 15.62 -18.27 15.99
C GLY A 338 14.83 -18.29 17.30
N GLY A 339 14.06 -19.35 17.48
CA GLY A 339 13.16 -19.48 18.63
C GLY A 339 11.79 -18.81 18.43
N LYS A 340 10.90 -19.11 19.35
CA LYS A 340 9.56 -18.53 19.45
C LYS A 340 9.19 -18.39 20.91
N GLU A 341 8.38 -17.39 21.23
CA GLU A 341 7.79 -17.26 22.56
C GLU A 341 6.34 -16.80 22.45
N GLU A 342 5.54 -17.14 23.45
CA GLU A 342 4.20 -16.59 23.59
C GLU A 342 4.25 -15.36 24.48
N ARG A 343 3.64 -14.26 24.01
CA ARG A 343 3.50 -13.03 24.77
C ARG A 343 2.04 -12.62 24.88
N ARG A 344 1.71 -11.96 25.98
CA ARG A 344 0.49 -11.18 26.10
C ARG A 344 0.78 -9.78 25.57
N ILE A 345 0.04 -9.34 24.56
CA ILE A 345 0.15 -7.99 24.01
C ILE A 345 -1.13 -7.25 24.37
N VAL A 346 -0.97 -6.08 24.99
CA VAL A 346 -2.07 -5.21 25.41
C VAL A 346 -2.10 -3.99 24.52
N PHE A 347 -3.26 -3.72 23.94
CA PHE A 347 -3.54 -2.57 23.10
C PHE A 347 -4.49 -1.63 23.84
N ARG A 348 -4.03 -0.42 24.16
CA ARG A 348 -4.90 0.68 24.58
C ARG A 348 -5.26 1.50 23.38
N MET A 349 -6.54 1.63 23.12
CA MET A 349 -7.08 2.29 21.94
C MET A 349 -8.01 3.42 22.34
N ARG A 350 -8.00 4.48 21.54
CA ARG A 350 -8.76 5.68 21.79
C ARG A 350 -9.33 6.27 20.51
N ARG A 351 -10.47 6.96 20.63
CA ARG A 351 -11.05 7.83 19.60
C ARG A 351 -11.50 9.15 20.23
N ALA A 352 -11.51 10.23 19.44
CA ALA A 352 -11.87 11.56 19.93
C ALA A 352 -13.38 11.75 20.13
N ALA A 353 -14.20 11.00 19.41
CA ALA A 353 -15.65 10.99 19.51
C ALA A 353 -16.20 9.63 19.02
N PRO A 354 -17.45 9.25 19.33
CA PRO A 354 -17.99 7.93 18.96
C PRO A 354 -18.01 7.64 17.46
N TRP A 355 -18.11 8.67 16.61
CA TRP A 355 -18.09 8.54 15.14
C TRP A 355 -16.68 8.68 14.54
N GLN A 356 -15.67 8.95 15.36
CA GLN A 356 -14.28 9.05 14.92
C GLN A 356 -13.62 7.66 14.99
N PRO A 357 -12.60 7.41 14.14
CA PRO A 357 -12.00 6.10 14.06
C PRO A 357 -11.14 5.81 15.29
N TRP A 358 -11.06 4.53 15.67
CA TRP A 358 -10.16 4.05 16.72
C TRP A 358 -8.69 4.17 16.30
N ARG A 359 -7.81 4.42 17.27
CA ARG A 359 -6.34 4.45 17.12
C ARG A 359 -5.67 3.82 18.33
N MET A 360 -4.50 3.21 18.13
CA MET A 360 -3.65 2.72 19.21
C MET A 360 -2.93 3.89 19.89
N GLU A 361 -3.31 4.17 21.13
CA GLU A 361 -2.60 5.13 21.97
C GLU A 361 -1.38 4.48 22.61
N HIS A 362 -1.47 3.20 22.97
CA HIS A 362 -0.35 2.47 23.54
C HIS A 362 -0.41 0.98 23.20
N VAL A 363 0.74 0.38 22.92
CA VAL A 363 0.91 -1.07 22.77
C VAL A 363 2.00 -1.56 23.72
N GLU A 364 1.66 -2.52 24.57
CA GLU A 364 2.55 -3.10 25.58
C GLU A 364 2.79 -4.58 25.28
N PHE A 365 4.06 -4.99 25.22
CA PHE A 365 4.49 -6.38 25.14
C PHE A 365 4.80 -6.87 26.54
N GLY A 366 3.95 -7.75 27.07
CA GLY A 366 4.16 -8.40 28.37
C GLY A 366 5.13 -9.57 28.31
#